data_AF-A0AAV0YUW3-F1
#
_entry.id   AF-A0AAV0YUW3-F1
#
_cell.length_a   1.000
_cell.length_b   1.000
_cell.length_c   1.000
_cell.angle_alpha   90.00
_cell.angle_beta   90.00
_cell.angle_gamma   90.00
#
_symmetry.space_group_name_H-M   'P 1'
#
loop_
_entity.id
_entity.type
_entity.pdbx_description
1 polymer ?
#
loop_
_entity_poly.entity_id
_entity_poly.type
_entity_poly.pdbx_seq_one_letter_code
_entity_poly.pdbx_strand_id
1 'polypeptide(L)'
;MNKMSYSCFVMVIFILCVSSSYGAKVVDVDTICKGVINYTYCSNLLNSKPGESRDLISFAEYGIEVARVNVTNTINLIRTLIAKSGSNVEAKRHYKMCLYHFDEEGALNLVDEALEYFKKGNYDSASQSVGAIQVHASDCVSGESPGETPYPDTSQLPKYAHAVTQISEILGHIFHFIIHP
;
A
#
# COMPACT_ATOMS: atom_id res chain seq x y z
N MET A 1 8.83 -14.56 -66.16
CA MET A 1 9.81 -14.36 -65.07
C MET A 1 9.28 -13.28 -64.15
N ASN A 2 8.64 -13.68 -63.05
CA ASN A 2 7.97 -12.79 -62.10
C ASN A 2 9.00 -12.10 -61.20
N LYS A 3 9.12 -10.77 -61.32
CA LYS A 3 9.83 -9.92 -60.35
C LYS A 3 8.87 -8.85 -59.83
N MET A 4 7.82 -9.29 -59.15
CA MET A 4 6.91 -8.38 -58.48
C MET A 4 6.33 -9.06 -57.25
N SER A 5 7.17 -9.36 -56.25
CA SER A 5 6.70 -9.73 -54.90
C SER A 5 7.84 -9.91 -53.89
N TYR A 6 8.73 -8.94 -53.73
CA TYR A 6 9.71 -8.98 -52.61
C TYR A 6 9.82 -7.67 -51.83
N SER A 7 9.38 -6.53 -52.38
CA SER A 7 9.55 -5.22 -51.73
C SER A 7 8.48 -4.92 -50.67
N CYS A 8 7.20 -5.32 -50.89
CA CYS A 8 6.14 -5.11 -49.90
C CYS A 8 6.26 -6.01 -48.67
N PHE A 9 6.80 -7.23 -48.82
CA PHE A 9 6.89 -8.19 -47.72
C PHE A 9 7.88 -7.75 -46.64
N VAL A 10 8.95 -7.04 -47.02
CA VAL A 10 9.97 -6.55 -46.09
C VAL A 10 9.46 -5.37 -45.24
N MET A 11 8.58 -4.51 -45.78
CA MET A 11 7.98 -3.43 -44.99
C MET A 11 6.96 -3.92 -43.96
N VAL A 12 6.19 -4.97 -44.26
CA VAL A 12 5.17 -5.50 -43.34
C VAL A 12 5.81 -6.17 -42.11
N ILE A 13 6.97 -6.82 -42.28
CA ILE A 13 7.70 -7.47 -41.17
C ILE A 13 8.28 -6.43 -40.20
N PHE A 14 8.72 -5.25 -40.69
CA PHE A 14 9.24 -4.19 -39.82
C PHE A 14 8.16 -3.50 -38.97
N ILE A 15 6.91 -3.49 -39.41
CA ILE A 15 5.79 -2.87 -38.68
C ILE A 15 5.26 -3.79 -37.56
N LEU A 16 5.46 -5.11 -37.67
CA LEU A 16 4.95 -6.08 -36.68
C LEU A 16 5.91 -6.35 -35.49
N CYS A 17 7.14 -5.82 -35.52
CA CYS A 17 8.13 -6.03 -34.45
C CYS A 17 8.22 -4.89 -33.43
N VAL A 18 7.27 -3.95 -33.42
CA VAL A 18 7.14 -2.95 -32.36
C VAL A 18 6.01 -3.31 -31.41
N SER A 19 5.89 -4.59 -31.04
CA SER A 19 5.32 -4.92 -29.74
C SER A 19 6.33 -4.41 -28.71
N SER A 20 6.11 -3.19 -28.20
CA SER A 20 6.81 -2.71 -27.02
C SER A 20 6.59 -3.75 -25.93
N SER A 21 7.59 -4.60 -25.70
CA SER A 21 7.68 -5.35 -24.47
C SER A 21 7.96 -4.31 -23.39
N TYR A 22 6.93 -3.62 -22.92
CA TYR A 22 6.88 -3.14 -21.54
C TYR A 22 6.88 -4.39 -20.66
N GLY A 23 8.01 -5.10 -20.63
CA GLY A 23 8.23 -6.15 -19.66
C GLY A 23 8.17 -5.46 -18.32
N ALA A 24 7.23 -5.90 -17.47
CA ALA A 24 7.13 -5.41 -16.11
C ALA A 24 8.51 -5.51 -15.47
N LYS A 25 9.05 -4.38 -15.00
CA LYS A 25 10.40 -4.33 -14.45
C LYS A 25 10.43 -5.22 -13.22
N VAL A 26 11.20 -6.31 -13.29
CA VAL A 26 11.43 -7.17 -12.14
C VAL A 26 12.52 -6.50 -11.31
N VAL A 27 12.10 -5.75 -10.30
CA VAL A 27 12.99 -5.26 -9.25
C VAL A 27 13.00 -6.32 -8.15
N ASP A 28 14.19 -6.76 -7.74
CA ASP A 28 14.30 -7.75 -6.69
C ASP A 28 13.86 -7.17 -5.32
N VAL A 29 13.40 -8.07 -4.43
CA VAL A 29 12.90 -7.71 -3.09
C VAL A 29 13.94 -6.94 -2.27
N ASP A 30 15.22 -7.27 -2.42
CA ASP A 30 16.29 -6.65 -1.64
C ASP A 30 16.46 -5.18 -2.04
N THR A 31 16.41 -4.88 -3.34
CA THR A 31 16.43 -3.52 -3.87
C THR A 31 15.25 -2.69 -3.38
N ILE A 32 14.03 -3.27 -3.35
CA ILE A 32 12.84 -2.59 -2.82
C ILE A 32 13.00 -2.34 -1.31
N CYS A 33 13.40 -3.37 -0.55
CA CYS A 33 13.40 -3.27 0.91
C CYS A 33 14.56 -2.47 1.50
N LYS A 34 15.62 -2.19 0.73
CA LYS A 34 16.70 -1.28 1.14
C LYS A 34 16.26 0.16 1.29
N GLY A 35 15.20 0.57 0.60
CA GLY A 35 14.69 1.94 0.63
C GLY A 35 13.62 2.21 1.69
N VAL A 36 13.30 1.23 2.54
CA VAL A 36 12.32 1.38 3.64
C VAL A 36 13.00 1.27 5.01
N ILE A 37 12.38 1.86 6.03
CA ILE A 37 12.90 1.89 7.40
C ILE A 37 13.05 0.49 7.99
N ASN A 38 12.05 -0.39 7.79
CA ASN A 38 12.09 -1.76 8.32
C ASN A 38 12.28 -2.80 7.22
N TYR A 39 13.55 -3.02 6.86
CA TYR A 39 13.94 -4.01 5.86
C TYR A 39 13.36 -5.40 6.15
N THR A 40 13.47 -5.89 7.39
CA THR A 40 13.02 -7.25 7.76
C THR A 40 11.52 -7.42 7.57
N TYR A 41 10.73 -6.42 7.97
CA TYR A 41 9.29 -6.42 7.77
C TYR A 41 8.94 -6.44 6.28
N CYS A 42 9.59 -5.59 5.48
CA CYS A 42 9.41 -5.55 4.03
C CYS A 42 9.78 -6.88 3.36
N SER A 43 10.95 -7.42 3.66
CA SER A 43 11.42 -8.67 3.06
C SER A 43 10.47 -9.82 3.41
N ASN A 44 10.03 -9.91 4.67
CA ASN A 44 9.06 -10.92 5.09
C ASN A 44 7.71 -10.77 4.36
N LEU A 45 7.18 -9.55 4.26
CA LEU A 45 5.93 -9.28 3.57
C LEU A 45 6.00 -9.67 2.09
N LEU A 46 7.02 -9.18 1.37
CA LEU A 46 7.14 -9.45 -0.06
C LEU A 46 7.45 -10.92 -0.33
N ASN A 47 8.25 -11.59 0.50
CA ASN A 47 8.51 -13.03 0.35
C ASN A 47 7.33 -13.91 0.74
N SER A 48 6.37 -13.42 1.55
CA SER A 48 5.16 -14.16 1.86
C SER A 48 4.07 -14.07 0.78
N LYS A 49 4.24 -13.22 -0.24
CA LYS A 49 3.30 -13.12 -1.35
C LYS A 49 3.14 -14.50 -2.04
N PRO A 50 1.92 -15.03 -2.15
CA PRO A 50 1.68 -16.29 -2.85
C PRO A 50 1.78 -16.15 -4.38
N GLY A 51 1.95 -17.29 -5.04
CA GLY A 51 2.02 -17.39 -6.50
C GLY A 51 3.38 -17.02 -7.10
N GLU A 52 3.50 -17.22 -8.41
CA GLU A 52 4.79 -17.12 -9.11
C GLU A 52 5.15 -15.70 -9.56
N SER A 53 4.17 -14.79 -9.73
CA SER A 53 4.47 -13.40 -10.14
C SER A 53 5.20 -12.66 -9.03
N ARG A 54 6.32 -12.03 -9.42
CA ARG A 54 7.21 -11.24 -8.54
C ARG A 54 7.55 -9.87 -9.15
N ASP A 55 6.74 -9.40 -10.08
CA ASP A 55 6.87 -8.05 -10.65
C ASP A 55 6.25 -7.00 -9.70
N LEU A 56 6.62 -5.73 -9.91
CA LEU A 56 6.19 -4.60 -9.08
C LEU A 56 4.66 -4.46 -8.99
N ILE A 57 3.92 -4.72 -10.08
CA ILE A 57 2.46 -4.62 -10.10
C ILE A 57 1.87 -5.68 -9.18
N SER A 58 2.36 -6.92 -9.29
CA SER A 58 1.91 -8.01 -8.43
C SER A 58 2.25 -7.80 -6.94
N PHE A 59 3.35 -7.12 -6.63
CA PHE A 59 3.69 -6.74 -5.26
C PHE A 59 2.82 -5.62 -4.71
N ALA A 60 2.54 -4.59 -5.52
CA ALA A 60 1.66 -3.49 -5.15
C ALA A 60 0.24 -4.00 -4.84
N GLU A 61 -0.34 -4.81 -5.73
CA GLU A 61 -1.67 -5.39 -5.51
C GLU A 61 -1.74 -6.20 -4.21
N TYR A 62 -0.78 -7.10 -4.01
CA TYR A 62 -0.70 -7.90 -2.79
C TYR A 62 -0.55 -7.02 -1.54
N GLY A 63 0.30 -6.00 -1.58
CA GLY A 63 0.50 -5.09 -0.45
C GLY A 63 -0.77 -4.30 -0.11
N ILE A 64 -1.55 -3.85 -1.11
CA ILE A 64 -2.82 -3.14 -0.89
C ILE A 64 -3.84 -4.06 -0.21
N GLU A 65 -3.94 -5.32 -0.65
CA GLU A 65 -4.84 -6.30 -0.03
C GLU A 65 -4.42 -6.61 1.43
N VAL A 66 -3.11 -6.74 1.71
CA VAL A 66 -2.62 -6.91 3.08
C VAL A 66 -2.90 -5.65 3.93
N ALA A 67 -2.75 -4.45 3.36
CA ALA A 67 -3.10 -3.20 4.03
C ALA A 67 -4.59 -3.20 4.42
N ARG A 68 -5.48 -3.62 3.51
CA ARG A 68 -6.93 -3.72 3.76
C ARG A 68 -7.26 -4.64 4.93
N VAL A 69 -6.61 -5.80 4.98
CA VAL A 69 -6.77 -6.77 6.09
C VAL A 69 -6.28 -6.16 7.40
N ASN A 70 -5.11 -5.52 7.41
CA ASN A 70 -4.56 -4.93 8.62
C ASN A 70 -5.38 -3.74 9.14
N VAL A 71 -5.87 -2.87 8.25
CA VAL A 71 -6.81 -1.80 8.59
C VAL A 71 -8.09 -2.38 9.19
N THR A 72 -8.69 -3.39 8.55
CA THR A 72 -9.91 -4.05 9.07
C THR A 72 -9.69 -4.67 10.45
N ASN A 73 -8.56 -5.35 10.65
CA ASN A 73 -8.20 -5.94 11.94
C ASN A 73 -8.00 -4.86 13.02
N THR A 74 -7.43 -3.72 12.63
CA THR A 74 -7.22 -2.57 13.53
C THR A 74 -8.54 -1.95 13.94
N ILE A 75 -9.49 -1.75 13.01
CA ILE A 75 -10.86 -1.30 13.31
C ILE A 75 -11.54 -2.23 14.32
N ASN A 76 -11.44 -3.55 14.13
CA ASN A 76 -12.04 -4.53 15.04
C ASN A 76 -11.42 -4.49 16.44
N LEU A 77 -10.10 -4.30 16.52
CA LEU A 77 -9.41 -4.07 17.79
C LEU A 77 -9.90 -2.78 18.47
N ILE A 78 -9.97 -1.67 17.74
CA ILE A 78 -10.44 -0.38 18.26
C ILE A 78 -11.86 -0.50 18.82
N ARG A 79 -12.78 -1.12 18.07
CA ARG A 79 -14.16 -1.37 18.55
C ARG A 79 -14.18 -2.19 19.84
N THR A 80 -13.31 -3.19 19.96
CA THR A 80 -13.16 -3.98 21.19
C THR A 80 -12.63 -3.14 22.34
N LEU A 81 -11.64 -2.26 22.11
CA LEU A 81 -11.07 -1.38 23.11
C LEU A 81 -12.08 -0.34 23.61
N ILE A 82 -12.90 0.24 22.72
CA ILE A 82 -14.01 1.13 23.07
C ILE A 82 -14.98 0.42 24.02
N ALA A 83 -15.38 -0.81 23.70
CA ALA A 83 -16.30 -1.59 24.53
C ALA A 83 -15.69 -1.93 25.91
N LYS A 84 -14.40 -2.24 25.96
CA LYS A 84 -13.67 -2.57 27.20
C LYS A 84 -13.27 -1.36 28.05
N SER A 85 -13.39 -0.14 27.52
CA SER A 85 -12.98 1.08 28.23
C SER A 85 -13.83 1.39 29.46
N GLY A 86 -15.01 0.78 29.63
CA GLY A 86 -15.85 0.98 30.81
C GLY A 86 -16.16 2.46 31.08
N SER A 87 -15.80 2.92 32.28
CA SER A 87 -15.92 4.31 32.74
C SER A 87 -14.69 5.18 32.47
N ASN A 88 -13.62 4.64 31.86
CA ASN A 88 -12.46 5.45 31.48
C ASN A 88 -12.81 6.32 30.26
N VAL A 89 -13.11 7.59 30.53
CA VAL A 89 -13.54 8.57 29.52
C VAL A 89 -12.42 8.89 28.55
N GLU A 90 -11.18 9.06 29.03
CA GLU A 90 -10.04 9.40 28.19
C GLU A 90 -9.67 8.26 27.22
N ALA A 91 -9.65 7.02 27.71
CA ALA A 91 -9.44 5.85 26.85
C ALA A 91 -10.52 5.77 25.75
N LYS A 92 -11.79 5.96 26.13
CA LYS A 92 -12.91 5.91 25.20
C LYS A 92 -12.84 7.03 24.16
N ARG A 93 -12.42 8.23 24.55
CA ARG A 93 -12.21 9.37 23.64
C ARG A 93 -11.09 9.07 22.65
N HIS A 94 -9.94 8.61 23.14
CA HIS A 94 -8.80 8.24 22.30
C HIS A 94 -9.17 7.14 21.29
N TYR A 95 -9.80 6.04 21.71
CA TYR A 95 -10.16 4.97 20.79
C TYR A 95 -11.25 5.37 19.79
N LYS A 96 -12.15 6.31 20.13
CA LYS A 96 -13.10 6.86 19.16
C LYS A 96 -12.41 7.74 18.11
N MET A 97 -11.43 8.55 18.50
CA MET A 97 -10.59 9.28 17.54
C MET A 97 -9.85 8.31 16.61
N CYS A 98 -9.22 7.28 17.16
CA CYS A 98 -8.60 6.25 16.35
C CYS A 98 -9.59 5.55 15.41
N LEU A 99 -10.84 5.32 15.84
CA LEU A 99 -11.84 4.72 14.97
C LEU A 99 -12.13 5.60 13.77
N TYR A 100 -12.30 6.91 13.97
CA TYR A 100 -12.48 7.89 12.89
C TYR A 100 -11.31 7.88 11.89
N HIS A 101 -10.06 7.78 12.36
CA HIS A 101 -8.93 7.68 11.44
C HIS A 101 -8.87 6.37 10.66
N PHE A 102 -9.48 5.29 11.14
CA PHE A 102 -9.38 3.97 10.52
C PHE A 102 -10.62 3.53 9.75
N ASP A 103 -11.80 4.09 10.05
CA ASP A 103 -13.08 3.62 9.51
C ASP A 103 -13.35 4.11 8.08
N GLU A 104 -14.63 4.12 7.69
CA GLU A 104 -15.11 4.42 6.34
C GLU A 104 -14.80 5.85 5.88
N GLU A 105 -14.43 6.77 6.78
CA GLU A 105 -13.96 8.11 6.39
C GLU A 105 -12.43 8.25 6.43
N GLY A 106 -11.73 7.22 6.92
CA GLY A 106 -10.29 7.23 7.12
C GLY A 106 -9.55 6.18 6.28
N ALA A 107 -8.65 5.46 6.94
CA ALA A 107 -7.73 4.52 6.30
C ALA A 107 -8.45 3.43 5.46
N LEU A 108 -9.64 2.98 5.85
CA LEU A 108 -10.36 1.95 5.08
C LEU A 108 -10.77 2.46 3.70
N ASN A 109 -11.35 3.67 3.64
CA ASN A 109 -11.71 4.29 2.36
C ASN A 109 -10.48 4.55 1.51
N LEU A 110 -9.39 5.04 2.11
CA LEU A 110 -8.14 5.28 1.38
C LEU A 110 -7.52 4.00 0.80
N VAL A 111 -7.67 2.86 1.47
CA VAL A 111 -7.24 1.56 0.91
C VAL A 111 -8.11 1.18 -0.30
N ASP A 112 -9.43 1.35 -0.19
CA ASP A 112 -10.35 1.04 -1.28
C ASP A 112 -10.11 1.96 -2.50
N GLU A 113 -9.84 3.26 -2.26
CA GLU A 113 -9.42 4.21 -3.29
C GLU A 113 -8.08 3.83 -3.92
N ALA A 114 -7.08 3.47 -3.11
CA ALA A 114 -5.77 3.04 -3.61
C ALA A 114 -5.92 1.84 -4.56
N LEU A 115 -6.75 0.85 -4.19
CA LEU A 115 -7.05 -0.31 -5.01
C LEU A 115 -7.79 0.08 -6.30
N GLU A 116 -8.74 1.01 -6.23
CA GLU A 116 -9.47 1.49 -7.40
C GLU A 116 -8.54 2.21 -8.39
N TYR A 117 -7.72 3.16 -7.90
CA TYR A 117 -6.75 3.87 -8.73
C TYR A 117 -5.71 2.92 -9.33
N PHE A 118 -5.21 1.98 -8.54
CA PHE A 118 -4.28 0.94 -8.98
C PHE A 118 -4.86 0.13 -10.14
N LYS A 119 -6.11 -0.36 -10.03
CA LYS A 119 -6.79 -1.13 -11.08
C LYS A 119 -7.00 -0.33 -12.37
N LYS A 120 -7.09 0.99 -12.28
CA LYS A 120 -7.18 1.90 -13.43
C LYS A 120 -5.81 2.28 -14.02
N GLY A 121 -4.70 1.80 -13.44
CA GLY A 121 -3.34 2.18 -13.82
C GLY A 121 -2.94 3.60 -13.40
N ASN A 122 -3.74 4.25 -12.55
CA ASN A 122 -3.42 5.58 -12.01
C ASN A 122 -2.55 5.42 -10.76
N TYR A 123 -1.27 5.11 -10.96
CA TYR A 123 -0.35 4.81 -9.88
C TYR A 123 0.01 6.03 -9.02
N ASP A 124 -0.02 7.24 -9.58
CA ASP A 124 0.21 8.47 -8.83
C ASP A 124 -0.89 8.70 -7.78
N SER A 125 -2.16 8.54 -8.16
CA SER A 125 -3.28 8.64 -7.21
C SER A 125 -3.28 7.49 -6.21
N ALA A 126 -2.97 6.27 -6.64
CA ALA A 126 -2.85 5.13 -5.72
C ALA A 126 -1.75 5.35 -4.66
N SER A 127 -0.59 5.87 -5.09
CA SER A 127 0.52 6.23 -4.20
C SER A 127 0.13 7.32 -3.19
N GLN A 128 -0.62 8.33 -3.63
CA GLN A 128 -1.14 9.38 -2.74
C GLN A 128 -2.11 8.83 -1.69
N SER A 129 -3.07 7.98 -2.08
CA SER A 129 -3.98 7.34 -1.13
C SER A 129 -3.22 6.48 -0.11
N VAL A 130 -2.18 5.75 -0.54
CA VAL A 130 -1.29 5.01 0.36
C VAL A 130 -0.55 5.91 1.34
N GLY A 131 0.00 7.04 0.87
CA GLY A 131 0.65 8.01 1.73
C GLY A 131 -0.31 8.57 2.79
N ALA A 132 -1.58 8.79 2.43
CA ALA A 132 -2.59 9.25 3.38
C ALA A 132 -2.93 8.19 4.44
N ILE A 133 -2.96 6.89 4.11
CA ILE A 133 -3.18 5.81 5.11
C ILE A 133 -2.14 5.90 6.23
N GLN A 134 -0.88 6.14 5.89
CA GLN A 134 0.20 6.29 6.86
C GLN A 134 -0.06 7.45 7.84
N VAL A 135 -0.57 8.59 7.35
CA VAL A 135 -0.93 9.75 8.17
C VAL A 135 -2.03 9.39 9.16
N HIS A 136 -3.14 8.82 8.69
CA HIS A 136 -4.25 8.39 9.55
C HIS A 136 -3.81 7.39 10.63
N ALA A 137 -2.97 6.41 10.26
CA ALA A 137 -2.44 5.44 11.22
C ALA A 137 -1.54 6.12 12.28
N SER A 138 -0.74 7.10 11.86
CA SER A 138 0.14 7.88 12.75
C SER A 138 -0.65 8.78 13.70
N ASP A 139 -1.67 9.47 13.21
CA ASP A 139 -2.49 10.42 13.98
C ASP A 139 -3.25 9.71 15.10
N CYS A 140 -3.72 8.49 14.86
CA CYS A 140 -4.30 7.65 15.91
C CYS A 140 -3.33 7.43 17.09
N VAL A 141 -2.04 7.20 16.83
CA VAL A 141 -1.06 6.90 17.88
C VAL A 141 -0.46 8.16 18.50
N SER A 142 -0.17 9.16 17.67
CA SER A 142 0.66 10.32 18.05
C SER A 142 -0.15 11.59 18.30
N GLY A 143 -1.43 11.61 17.94
CA GLY A 143 -2.25 12.84 17.91
C GLY A 143 -2.11 13.59 16.57
N GLU A 144 -3.05 14.51 16.32
CA GLU A 144 -3.16 15.22 15.03
C GLU A 144 -2.28 16.47 14.97
N SER A 145 -1.84 16.98 16.12
CA SER A 145 -1.11 18.26 16.21
C SER A 145 0.28 18.13 16.84
N PRO A 146 1.31 18.79 16.29
CA PRO A 146 2.62 18.88 16.92
C PRO A 146 2.53 19.47 18.33
N GLY A 147 3.04 18.75 19.33
CA GLY A 147 3.06 19.20 20.72
C GLY A 147 1.90 18.70 21.57
N GLU A 148 0.92 17.99 21.00
CA GLU A 148 0.00 17.19 21.79
C GLU A 148 0.75 16.04 22.46
N THR A 149 0.52 15.83 23.76
CA THR A 149 1.03 14.66 24.45
C THR A 149 0.20 13.45 24.00
N PRO A 150 0.80 12.43 23.36
CA PRO A 150 0.07 11.25 22.96
C PRO A 150 -0.61 10.59 24.15
N TYR A 151 -1.82 10.04 23.93
CA TYR A 151 -2.47 9.22 24.95
C TYR A 151 -1.55 8.01 25.25
N PRO A 152 -1.24 7.71 26.53
CA PRO A 152 -0.31 6.64 26.88
C PRO A 152 -0.99 5.26 26.74
N ASP A 153 -1.23 4.84 25.50
CA ASP A 153 -1.91 3.58 25.21
C ASP A 153 -0.99 2.38 25.47
N THR A 154 -1.39 1.55 26.45
CA THR A 154 -0.70 0.29 26.78
C THR A 154 -1.34 -0.92 26.10
N SER A 155 -2.35 -0.70 25.26
CA SER A 155 -3.01 -1.75 24.49
C SER A 155 -2.15 -2.27 23.32
N GLN A 156 -2.72 -3.15 22.50
CA GLN A 156 -2.07 -3.60 21.27
C GLN A 156 -2.25 -2.62 20.09
N LEU A 157 -3.08 -1.58 20.24
CA LEU A 157 -3.41 -0.67 19.15
C LEU A 157 -2.17 0.03 18.53
N PRO A 158 -1.18 0.53 19.29
CA PRO A 158 0.01 1.14 18.69
C PRO A 158 0.76 0.18 17.78
N LYS A 159 0.81 -1.12 18.12
CA LYS A 159 1.43 -2.15 17.29
C LYS A 159 0.65 -2.40 16.00
N TYR A 160 -0.68 -2.40 16.08
CA TYR A 160 -1.55 -2.61 14.90
C TYR A 160 -1.46 -1.42 13.94
N ALA A 161 -1.54 -0.19 14.47
CA ALA A 161 -1.36 1.02 13.70
C ALA A 161 0.04 1.10 13.06
N HIS A 162 1.08 0.73 13.80
CA HIS A 162 2.45 0.68 13.26
C HIS A 162 2.57 -0.30 12.09
N ALA A 163 1.95 -1.49 12.16
CA ALA A 163 1.96 -2.42 11.04
C ALA A 163 1.30 -1.83 9.77
N VAL A 164 0.25 -1.02 9.93
CA VAL A 164 -0.39 -0.31 8.81
C VAL A 164 0.53 0.76 8.23
N THR A 165 1.21 1.54 9.07
CA THR A 165 2.26 2.48 8.64
C THR A 165 3.38 1.77 7.85
N GLN A 166 3.89 0.64 8.34
CA GLN A 166 4.97 -0.08 7.67
C GLN A 166 4.56 -0.61 6.29
N ILE A 167 3.35 -1.14 6.14
CA ILE A 167 2.85 -1.58 4.83
C ILE A 167 2.69 -0.38 3.89
N SER A 168 2.19 0.74 4.40
CA SER A 168 1.99 1.94 3.60
C SER A 168 3.31 2.52 3.09
N GLU A 169 4.34 2.52 3.93
CA GLU A 169 5.70 2.91 3.54
C GLU A 169 6.25 2.01 2.42
N ILE A 170 6.09 0.68 2.56
CA ILE A 170 6.53 -0.29 1.55
C ILE A 170 5.80 -0.06 0.22
N LEU A 171 4.49 0.12 0.27
CA LEU A 171 3.67 0.41 -0.91
C LEU A 171 4.10 1.72 -1.58
N GLY A 172 4.35 2.78 -0.81
CA GLY A 172 4.86 4.05 -1.35
C GLY A 172 6.20 3.85 -2.08
N HIS A 173 7.09 3.01 -1.53
CA HIS A 173 8.37 2.70 -2.17
C HIS A 173 8.21 1.85 -3.45
N ILE A 174 7.28 0.87 -3.46
CA ILE A 174 6.95 0.11 -4.67
C ILE A 174 6.37 1.04 -5.75
N PHE A 175 5.45 1.93 -5.38
CA PHE A 175 4.87 2.90 -6.31
C PHE A 175 5.92 3.84 -6.89
N HIS A 176 6.90 4.25 -6.09
CA HIS A 176 8.02 5.05 -6.60
C HIS A 176 8.73 4.35 -7.78
N PHE A 177 9.02 3.04 -7.67
CA PHE A 177 9.60 2.26 -8.76
C PHE A 177 8.66 2.06 -9.96
N ILE A 178 7.34 1.99 -9.73
CA ILE A 178 6.34 1.87 -10.81
C ILE A 178 6.26 3.18 -11.62
N ILE A 179 6.22 4.32 -10.93
CA ILE A 179 6.04 5.65 -11.53
C ILE A 179 7.33 6.16 -12.18
N HIS A 180 8.48 5.87 -11.57
CA HIS A 180 9.81 6.30 -12.04
C HIS A 180 10.67 5.08 -12.42
N PRO A 181 10.37 4.42 -13.55
CA PRO A 181 11.02 3.18 -13.95
C PRO A 181 12.47 3.35 -14.43
#